data_AF-A0AA38MV80-F1
#
_entry.id   AF-A0AA38MV80-F1
#
_cell.length_a   1.000
_cell.length_b   1.000
_cell.length_c   1.000
_cell.angle_alpha   90.00
_cell.angle_beta   90.00
_cell.angle_gamma   90.00
#
_symmetry.space_group_name_H-M   'P 1'
#
loop_
_entity.id
_entity.type
_entity.pdbx_description
1 polymer ?
#
loop_
_entity_poly.entity_id
_entity_poly.type
_entity_poly.pdbx_seq_one_letter_code
_entity_poly.pdbx_strand_id
1 'polypeptide(L)'
;MSHLVDVLANLASSENNVAAGLGETLQAFVVAASLYPSAEPILIEFGHRTMALGRKRMATMAGRNAFVYVKGKFGLLNASTPLFLQAVITGKADGAFVEIDLDAWEEIVPYIVKLRIIT
;
A
#
# COMPACT_ATOMS: atom_id res chain seq x y z
N MET A 1 1.97 -17.90 8.62
CA MET A 1 3.05 -16.90 8.69
C MET A 1 3.84 -17.01 9.99
N SER A 2 3.20 -17.23 11.15
CA SER A 2 3.87 -17.48 12.45
C SER A 2 4.92 -18.59 12.40
N HIS A 3 4.55 -19.77 11.88
CA HIS A 3 5.43 -20.94 11.85
C HIS A 3 6.74 -20.75 11.05
N LEU A 4 6.76 -19.84 10.06
CA LEU A 4 7.96 -19.51 9.28
C LEU A 4 8.91 -18.64 10.11
N VAL A 5 8.36 -17.67 10.85
CA VAL A 5 9.15 -16.78 11.71
C VAL A 5 9.82 -17.58 12.83
N ASP A 6 9.10 -18.54 13.41
CA ASP A 6 9.63 -19.43 14.46
C ASP A 6 10.79 -20.30 13.95
N VAL A 7 10.66 -20.85 12.73
CA VAL A 7 11.72 -21.66 12.10
C VAL A 7 12.95 -20.82 11.78
N LEU A 8 12.77 -19.60 11.27
CA LEU A 8 13.86 -18.68 10.97
C LEU A 8 14.59 -18.21 12.23
N ALA A 9 13.85 -17.96 13.32
CA ALA A 9 14.43 -17.62 14.62
C ALA A 9 15.29 -18.77 15.17
N ASN A 10 14.79 -20.01 15.10
CA ASN A 10 15.53 -21.19 15.54
C ASN A 10 16.79 -21.48 14.69
N LEU A 11 16.74 -21.19 13.38
CA LEU A 11 17.90 -21.29 12.49
C LEU A 11 18.94 -20.23 12.84
N ALA A 12 18.53 -18.98 13.04
CA ALA A 12 19.42 -17.88 13.38
C ALA A 12 20.10 -18.08 14.74
N SER A 13 19.43 -18.70 15.71
CA SER A 13 19.99 -19.02 17.04
C SER A 13 20.73 -20.36 17.10
N SER A 14 20.99 -21.01 15.97
CA SER A 14 21.65 -22.32 15.93
C SER A 14 23.13 -22.22 16.33
N GLU A 15 23.63 -23.20 17.08
CA GLU A 15 25.07 -23.33 17.38
C GLU A 15 25.90 -23.68 16.12
N ASN A 16 25.26 -24.07 15.02
CA ASN A 16 25.92 -24.26 13.74
C ASN A 16 26.01 -22.92 13.00
N ASN A 17 27.23 -22.40 12.85
CA ASN A 17 27.51 -21.13 12.17
C ASN A 17 26.92 -21.01 10.75
N VAL A 18 26.82 -22.12 10.01
CA VAL A 18 26.20 -22.13 8.67
C VAL A 18 24.68 -21.98 8.78
N ALA A 19 24.06 -22.68 9.72
CA ALA A 19 22.62 -22.58 9.97
C ALA A 19 22.23 -21.19 10.50
N ALA A 20 23.03 -20.64 11.42
CA ALA A 20 22.87 -19.29 11.94
C ALA A 20 22.93 -18.24 10.82
N GLY A 21 23.97 -18.29 9.97
CA GLY A 21 24.12 -17.38 8.84
C GLY A 21 22.98 -17.49 7.81
N LEU A 22 22.47 -18.70 7.56
CA LEU A 22 21.29 -18.89 6.68
C LEU A 22 20.03 -18.33 7.33
N GLY A 23 19.85 -18.50 8.64
CA GLY A 23 18.74 -17.93 9.39
C GLY A 23 18.72 -16.40 9.33
N GLU A 24 19.86 -15.76 9.61
CA GLU A 24 20.02 -14.30 9.57
C GLU A 24 19.77 -13.72 8.16
N THR A 25 20.34 -14.35 7.13
CA THR A 25 20.15 -13.90 5.74
C THR A 25 18.69 -14.03 5.30
N LEU A 26 18.02 -15.13 5.64
CA LEU A 26 16.60 -15.32 5.33
C LEU A 26 15.71 -14.35 6.11
N GLN A 27 16.01 -14.05 7.37
CA GLN A 27 15.30 -13.00 8.11
C GLN A 27 15.44 -11.63 7.44
N ALA A 28 16.63 -11.28 6.97
CA ALA A 28 16.85 -10.04 6.23
C ALA A 28 16.00 -9.97 4.95
N PHE A 29 15.87 -11.08 4.21
CA PHE A 29 14.98 -11.15 3.04
C PHE A 29 13.50 -11.02 3.39
N VAL A 30 13.04 -11.64 4.50
CA VAL A 30 11.65 -11.51 4.96
C VAL A 30 11.34 -10.07 5.35
N VAL A 31 12.26 -9.41 6.07
CA VAL A 31 12.13 -7.98 6.40
C VAL A 31 12.12 -7.14 5.13
N ALA A 32 13.05 -7.37 4.20
CA ALA A 32 13.08 -6.64 2.92
C ALA A 32 11.80 -6.85 2.10
N ALA A 33 11.27 -8.07 2.04
CA ALA A 33 10.01 -8.38 1.37
C ALA A 33 8.81 -7.70 2.03
N SER A 34 8.82 -7.53 3.36
CA SER A 34 7.78 -6.80 4.09
C SER A 34 7.84 -5.28 3.90
N LEU A 35 8.99 -4.74 3.48
CA LEU A 35 9.14 -3.34 3.08
C LEU A 35 8.56 -3.08 1.68
N TYR A 36 8.40 -4.12 0.86
CA TYR A 36 7.76 -3.96 -0.44
C TYR A 36 6.24 -3.80 -0.30
N PRO A 37 5.65 -2.98 -1.17
CA PRO A 37 4.27 -2.57 -1.02
C PRO A 37 3.33 -3.72 -1.37
N SER A 38 2.28 -3.87 -0.54
CA SER A 38 1.30 -4.96 -0.62
C SER A 38 0.80 -5.21 -2.05
N ALA A 39 0.76 -6.47 -2.47
CA ALA A 39 0.17 -6.87 -3.75
C ALA A 39 -1.37 -6.67 -3.79
N GLU A 40 -1.97 -6.31 -2.65
CA GLU A 40 -3.39 -6.10 -2.51
C GLU A 40 -3.89 -4.90 -3.32
N PRO A 41 -5.13 -4.97 -3.83
CA PRO A 41 -5.76 -3.85 -4.52
C PRO A 41 -5.98 -2.67 -3.57
N ILE A 42 -6.03 -1.46 -4.14
CA ILE A 42 -6.39 -0.26 -3.41
C ILE A 42 -7.91 -0.15 -3.36
N LEU A 43 -8.49 -0.12 -2.17
CA LEU A 43 -9.92 0.11 -1.98
C LEU A 43 -10.22 1.60 -2.02
N ILE A 44 -11.19 2.03 -2.83
CA ILE A 44 -11.57 3.44 -2.97
C ILE A 44 -13.01 3.63 -2.54
N GLU A 45 -13.25 4.58 -1.65
CA GLU A 45 -14.55 4.91 -1.07
C GLU A 45 -15.05 6.28 -1.56
N PHE A 46 -16.33 6.35 -1.93
CA PHE A 46 -17.05 7.60 -2.13
C PHE A 46 -18.54 7.42 -1.82
N GLY A 47 -19.05 8.15 -0.81
CA GLY A 47 -20.41 7.97 -0.30
C GLY A 47 -20.64 6.52 0.14
N HIS A 48 -21.64 5.86 -0.44
CA HIS A 48 -21.97 4.46 -0.17
C HIS A 48 -21.30 3.45 -1.11
N ARG A 49 -20.45 3.90 -2.04
CA ARG A 49 -19.80 3.05 -3.03
C ARG A 49 -18.34 2.80 -2.67
N THR A 50 -17.93 1.54 -2.73
CA THR A 50 -16.55 1.10 -2.60
C THR A 50 -16.12 0.33 -3.85
N MET A 51 -14.93 0.62 -4.38
CA MET A 51 -14.37 -0.06 -5.55
C MET A 51 -12.92 -0.46 -5.31
N ALA A 52 -12.55 -1.69 -5.68
CA ALA A 52 -11.16 -2.13 -5.66
C ALA A 52 -10.48 -1.81 -7.00
N LEU A 53 -9.33 -1.11 -6.95
CA LEU A 53 -8.48 -0.85 -8.12
C LEU A 53 -7.14 -1.55 -8.00
N GLY A 54 -6.65 -2.10 -9.11
CA GLY A 54 -5.35 -2.77 -9.15
C GLY A 54 -4.21 -1.78 -8.88
N ARG A 55 -3.43 -2.04 -7.83
CA ARG A 55 -2.29 -1.19 -7.41
C ARG A 55 -1.29 -0.97 -8.54
N LYS A 56 -0.90 -2.03 -9.26
CA LYS A 56 0.04 -1.95 -10.39
C LYS A 56 -0.41 -0.94 -11.45
N ARG A 57 -1.72 -0.90 -11.74
CA ARG A 57 -2.28 0.05 -12.71
C ARG A 57 -2.23 1.48 -12.17
N MET A 58 -2.54 1.67 -10.89
CA MET A 58 -2.46 2.97 -10.24
C MET A 58 -1.02 3.50 -10.17
N ALA A 59 -0.04 2.61 -9.97
CA ALA A 59 1.39 2.94 -9.94
C ALA A 59 1.96 3.34 -11.31
N THR A 60 1.34 2.88 -12.42
CA THR A 60 1.77 3.26 -13.78
C THR A 60 1.22 4.61 -14.25
N MET A 61 0.40 5.29 -13.45
CA MET A 61 -0.22 6.56 -13.81
C MET A 61 0.39 7.68 -12.97
N ALA A 62 0.62 8.84 -13.59
CA ALA A 62 0.87 10.08 -12.84
C ALA A 62 -0.35 10.45 -11.98
N GLY A 63 -0.13 11.11 -10.85
CA GLY A 63 -1.19 11.38 -9.86
C GLY A 63 -2.42 12.08 -10.42
N ARG A 64 -2.23 13.05 -11.32
CA ARG A 64 -3.35 13.74 -12.01
C ARG A 64 -4.18 12.78 -12.86
N ASN A 65 -3.53 11.88 -13.59
CA ASN A 65 -4.22 10.87 -14.42
C ASN A 65 -4.92 9.83 -13.56
N ALA A 66 -4.28 9.40 -12.46
CA ALA A 66 -4.90 8.51 -11.50
C ALA A 66 -6.15 9.13 -10.87
N PHE A 67 -6.10 10.42 -10.53
CA PHE A 67 -7.26 11.12 -9.97
C PHE A 67 -8.41 11.25 -10.97
N VAL A 68 -8.12 11.62 -12.22
CA VAL A 68 -9.13 11.65 -13.30
C VAL A 68 -9.72 10.27 -13.56
N TYR A 69 -8.88 9.23 -13.56
CA TYR A 69 -9.32 7.84 -13.72
C TYR A 69 -10.29 7.41 -12.61
N VAL A 70 -9.95 7.73 -11.35
CA VAL A 70 -10.81 7.49 -10.19
C VAL A 70 -12.12 8.27 -10.33
N LYS A 71 -12.10 9.57 -10.62
CA LYS A 71 -13.31 10.37 -10.87
C LYS A 71 -14.21 9.73 -11.94
N GLY A 72 -13.61 9.24 -13.04
CA GLY A 72 -14.33 8.53 -14.10
C GLY A 72 -15.07 7.28 -13.60
N LYS A 73 -14.45 6.49 -12.73
CA LYS A 73 -15.07 5.28 -12.15
C LYS A 73 -16.25 5.57 -11.22
N PHE A 74 -16.25 6.75 -10.60
CA PHE A 74 -17.32 7.18 -9.70
C PHE A 74 -18.34 8.12 -10.36
N GLY A 75 -18.19 8.44 -11.66
CA GLY A 75 -19.12 9.34 -12.37
C GLY A 75 -18.94 10.82 -11.99
N LEU A 76 -17.78 11.19 -11.47
CA LEU A 76 -17.49 12.50 -10.89
C LEU A 76 -16.72 13.44 -11.83
N LEU A 77 -16.62 13.11 -13.13
CA LEU A 77 -15.87 13.93 -14.09
C LEU A 77 -16.43 15.36 -14.19
N ASN A 78 -17.76 15.49 -14.10
CA ASN A 78 -18.48 16.76 -14.21
C ASN A 78 -18.89 17.33 -12.84
N ALA A 79 -18.25 16.90 -11.75
CA ALA A 79 -18.54 17.44 -10.42
C ALA A 79 -18.25 18.95 -10.38
N SER A 80 -19.23 19.73 -9.91
CA SER A 80 -19.12 21.19 -9.78
C SER A 80 -18.41 21.62 -8.48
N THR A 81 -18.31 20.71 -7.51
CA THR A 81 -17.57 20.93 -6.27
C THR A 81 -16.10 20.51 -6.44
N PRO A 82 -15.17 21.16 -5.74
CA PRO A 82 -13.82 20.63 -5.56
C PRO A 82 -13.87 19.19 -5.05
N LEU A 83 -12.86 18.40 -5.42
CA LEU A 83 -12.71 17.04 -4.96
C LEU A 83 -11.25 16.83 -4.54
N PHE A 84 -11.04 16.14 -3.44
CA PHE A 84 -9.73 15.79 -2.93
C PHE A 84 -9.62 14.29 -2.68
N LEU A 85 -8.39 13.77 -2.69
CA LEU A 85 -8.11 12.39 -2.32
C LEU A 85 -7.47 12.34 -0.95
N GLN A 86 -8.02 11.47 -0.10
CA GLN A 86 -7.37 11.06 1.13
C GLN A 86 -6.99 9.59 1.05
N ALA A 87 -5.90 9.19 1.69
CA ALA A 87 -5.48 7.81 1.80
C ALA A 87 -5.23 7.39 3.25
N VAL A 88 -5.41 6.10 3.50
CA VAL A 88 -4.78 5.41 4.62
C VAL A 88 -3.48 4.80 4.12
N ILE A 89 -2.38 5.12 4.76
CA ILE A 89 -1.03 4.69 4.37
C ILE A 89 -0.54 3.59 5.33
N THR A 90 0.08 2.55 4.78
CA THR A 90 0.69 1.46 5.57
C THR A 90 1.73 2.01 6.55
N GLY A 91 1.76 1.51 7.78
CA GLY A 91 2.73 1.93 8.79
C GLY A 91 2.31 3.15 9.63
N LYS A 92 1.19 3.82 9.32
CA LYS A 92 0.54 4.72 10.28
C LYS A 92 -0.34 3.94 11.25
N ALA A 93 -0.02 4.02 12.54
CA ALA A 93 -0.67 3.27 13.62
C ALA A 93 -2.19 3.50 13.70
N ASP A 94 -2.67 4.69 13.34
CA ASP A 94 -4.06 5.09 13.60
C ASP A 94 -5.03 4.76 12.46
N GLY A 95 -4.53 4.25 11.32
CA GLY A 95 -5.38 4.04 10.13
C GLY A 95 -6.08 5.30 9.64
N ALA A 96 -5.56 6.48 10.02
CA ALA A 96 -6.16 7.77 9.73
C ALA A 96 -6.03 8.13 8.24
N PHE A 97 -7.11 8.72 7.71
CA PHE A 97 -7.09 9.30 6.37
C PHE A 97 -6.28 10.59 6.36
N VAL A 98 -5.35 10.71 5.41
CA VAL A 98 -4.58 11.92 5.15
C VAL A 98 -4.71 12.34 3.70
N GLU A 99 -4.72 13.65 3.46
CA GLU A 99 -4.75 14.18 2.10
C GLU A 99 -3.50 13.77 1.32
N ILE A 100 -3.69 13.48 0.03
CA ILE A 100 -2.63 13.00 -0.86
C ILE A 100 -2.14 14.14 -1.73
N ASP A 101 -0.83 14.38 -1.70
CA ASP A 101 -0.15 15.17 -2.70
C ASP A 101 -0.07 14.36 -4.02
N LEU A 102 -0.72 14.88 -5.06
CA LEU A 102 -0.74 14.24 -6.37
C LEU A 102 0.59 14.36 -7.12
N ASP A 103 1.46 15.30 -6.73
CA ASP A 103 2.77 15.46 -7.34
C ASP A 103 3.78 14.43 -6.79
N ALA A 104 3.51 13.83 -5.62
CA ALA A 104 4.28 12.75 -5.00
C ALA A 104 3.63 11.36 -5.18
N TRP A 105 2.72 11.22 -6.13
CA TRP A 105 1.86 10.05 -6.27
C TRP A 105 2.63 8.74 -6.49
N GLU A 106 3.65 8.73 -7.33
CA GLU A 106 4.45 7.56 -7.65
C GLU A 106 5.17 6.99 -6.42
N GLU A 107 5.57 7.86 -5.50
CA GLU A 107 6.22 7.50 -4.24
C GLU A 107 5.20 6.98 -3.22
N ILE A 108 3.99 7.54 -3.20
CA ILE A 108 2.98 7.25 -2.17
C ILE A 108 2.14 6.03 -2.49
N VAL A 109 1.72 5.84 -3.76
CA VAL A 109 0.86 4.73 -4.22
C VAL A 109 1.22 3.36 -3.64
N PRO A 110 2.49 2.98 -3.60
CA PRO A 110 2.84 1.65 -3.14
C PRO A 110 2.35 1.43 -1.69
N TYR A 111 2.34 2.47 -0.86
CA TYR A 111 1.95 2.42 0.54
C TYR A 111 0.46 2.68 0.80
N ILE A 112 -0.37 2.93 -0.23
CA ILE A 112 -1.79 3.24 -0.04
C ILE A 112 -2.60 1.97 0.25
N VAL A 113 -3.23 1.88 1.41
CA VAL A 113 -4.14 0.77 1.76
C VAL A 113 -5.56 1.06 1.28
N LYS A 114 -6.07 2.26 1.59
CA LYS A 114 -7.41 2.72 1.21
C LYS A 114 -7.32 4.14 0.68
N LEU A 115 -8.21 4.49 -0.24
CA LEU A 115 -8.46 5.84 -0.73
C LEU A 115 -9.89 6.25 -0.43
N ARG A 116 -10.10 7.54 -0.26
CA ARG A 116 -11.41 8.16 -0.16
C ARG A 116 -11.43 9.43 -0.98
N ILE A 117 -12.50 9.60 -1.74
CA ILE A 117 -12.79 10.88 -2.40
C ILE A 117 -13.61 11.72 -1.42
N ILE A 118 -13.18 12.95 -1.17
CA ILE A 118 -13.92 13.94 -0.38
C ILE A 118 -14.25 15.15 -1.25
N THR A 119 -15.33 15.85 -0.90
CA THR A 119 -15.80 17.10 -1.52
C THR A 119 -15.40 18.29 -0.69
#